data_AF-A0A952FFG1-F1
#
_entry.id   AF-A0A952FFG1-F1
#
_cell.length_a   1.000
_cell.length_b   1.000
_cell.length_c   1.000
_cell.angle_alpha   90.00
_cell.angle_beta   90.00
_cell.angle_gamma   90.00
#
_symmetry.space_group_name_H-M   'P 1'
#
loop_
_entity.id
_entity.type
_entity.pdbx_description
1 polymer ?
#
loop_
_entity_poly.entity_id
_entity_poly.type
_entity_poly.pdbx_seq_one_letter_code
_entity_poly.pdbx_strand_id
1 'polypeptide(L)' 'DRRAPFAEPKAMQLKALGRTKPGEEEVDGNPRSRSAVMRVAERTEVAA' A
#
# COMPACT_ATOMS: atom_id res chain seq x y z
N ASP A 1 -3.84 -33.11 -12.96
CA ASP A 1 -3.13 -32.18 -13.86
C ASP A 1 -3.00 -30.84 -13.14
N ARG A 2 -1.78 -30.28 -13.01
CA ARG A 2 -1.46 -29.06 -12.24
C ARG A 2 -0.96 -27.92 -13.15
N ARG A 3 -1.36 -27.95 -14.42
CA ARG A 3 -0.90 -27.02 -15.46
C ARG A 3 -1.66 -25.69 -15.40
N ALA A 4 -1.21 -24.79 -14.51
CA ALA A 4 -1.11 -23.35 -14.81
C ALA A 4 -0.42 -22.59 -13.65
N PRO A 5 0.90 -22.76 -13.42
CA PRO A 5 1.64 -21.93 -12.47
C PRO A 5 1.81 -20.46 -12.94
N PHE A 6 1.28 -20.09 -14.10
CA PHE A 6 1.43 -18.77 -14.74
C PHE A 6 0.07 -18.14 -15.09
N ALA A 7 -0.96 -18.33 -14.27
CA ALA A 7 -2.18 -17.54 -14.43
C ALA A 7 -1.83 -16.05 -14.34
N GLU A 8 -2.31 -15.25 -15.28
CA GLU A 8 -2.07 -13.81 -15.25
C GLU A 8 -2.65 -13.22 -13.94
N PRO A 9 -1.91 -12.29 -13.30
CA PRO A 9 -2.38 -11.69 -12.06
C PRO A 9 -3.69 -10.94 -12.30
N LYS A 10 -4.67 -11.16 -11.41
CA LYS A 10 -5.94 -10.45 -11.46
C LYS A 10 -5.70 -8.94 -11.43
N ALA A 11 -6.34 -8.22 -12.35
CA ALA A 11 -6.35 -6.76 -12.33
C ALA A 11 -6.92 -6.26 -10.99
N MET A 12 -6.12 -5.48 -10.27
CA MET A 12 -6.47 -4.95 -8.95
C MET A 12 -7.24 -3.65 -9.08
N GLN A 13 -8.27 -3.44 -8.25
CA GLN A 13 -9.08 -2.22 -8.24
C GLN A 13 -8.36 -0.98 -7.70
N LEU A 14 -7.23 -1.19 -7.01
CA LEU A 14 -6.45 -0.14 -6.37
C LEU A 14 -4.99 -0.23 -6.81
N LYS A 15 -4.43 0.90 -7.23
CA LYS A 15 -3.01 1.08 -7.50
C LYS A 15 -2.34 1.69 -6.28
N ALA A 16 -1.35 1.01 -5.72
CA ALA A 16 -0.59 1.54 -4.59
C ALA A 16 0.27 2.74 -5.06
N LEU A 17 0.13 3.88 -4.40
CA LEU A 17 0.92 5.09 -4.66
C LEU A 17 2.14 5.19 -3.76
N GLY A 18 2.07 4.64 -2.55
CA GLY A 18 3.23 4.57 -1.67
C GLY A 18 2.88 4.40 -0.20
N ARG A 19 3.93 4.39 0.61
CA ARG A 19 3.85 4.44 2.05
C ARG A 19 4.88 5.40 2.61
N THR A 20 4.53 6.09 3.68
CA THR A 20 5.43 6.99 4.40
C THR A 20 5.39 6.73 5.90
N LYS A 21 6.53 6.96 6.54
CA LYS A 21 6.70 6.95 7.99
C LYS A 21 6.89 8.40 8.47
N PRO A 22 6.61 8.70 9.74
CA PRO A 22 6.94 10.00 10.30
C PRO A 22 8.46 10.24 10.30
N GLY A 23 8.84 11.51 10.20
CA GLY A 23 10.23 11.95 10.34
C GLY A 23 10.68 12.02 11.79
N GLU A 24 11.97 12.26 12.02
CA GLU A 24 12.56 12.32 13.37
C GLU A 24 11.94 13.44 14.22
N GLU A 25 11.83 14.66 13.67
CA GLU A 25 11.21 15.80 14.35
C GLU A 25 9.76 15.53 14.80
N GLU A 26 8.99 14.81 13.96
CA GLU A 26 7.62 14.44 14.29
C GLU A 26 7.57 13.40 15.42
N VAL A 27 8.49 12.43 15.42
CA VAL A 27 8.56 11.42 16.48
C VAL A 27 8.99 12.04 17.81
N ASP A 28 9.89 13.01 17.79
CA ASP A 28 10.34 13.72 18.98
C ASP A 28 9.23 14.59 19.58
N GLY A 29 8.50 15.34 18.73
CA GLY A 29 7.35 16.15 19.16
C GLY A 29 6.12 15.31 19.52
N ASN A 30 6.01 14.09 18.98
CA ASN A 30 4.87 13.21 19.20
C ASN A 30 5.31 11.72 19.28
N PRO A 31 5.76 11.24 20.47
CA PRO A 31 6.29 9.88 20.61
C PRO A 31 5.35 8.75 20.20
N ARG A 32 4.01 8.95 20.25
CA ARG A 32 3.04 7.94 19.78
C ARG A 32 3.04 7.76 18.26
N SER A 33 3.59 8.70 17.49
CA SER A 33 3.68 8.58 16.03
C SER A 33 4.72 7.54 15.58
N ARG A 34 5.67 7.14 16.44
CA ARG A 34 6.82 6.28 16.07
C ARG A 34 6.50 5.03 15.23
N SER A 35 5.32 4.43 15.43
CA SER A 35 4.87 3.23 14.72
C SER A 35 3.90 3.50 13.57
N ALA A 36 3.54 4.75 13.32
CA ALA A 36 2.58 5.13 12.28
C ALA A 36 3.13 4.83 10.87
N VAL A 37 2.22 4.36 10.00
CA VAL A 37 2.50 4.13 8.58
C VAL A 37 1.30 4.60 7.77
N MET A 38 1.48 5.70 7.02
CA MET A 38 0.47 6.18 6.07
C MET A 38 0.61 5.39 4.77
N ARG A 39 -0.51 4.89 4.24
CA ARG A 39 -0.57 4.16 2.96
C ARG A 39 -1.56 4.85 2.05
N VAL A 40 -1.16 5.08 0.80
CA VAL A 40 -1.98 5.76 -0.19
C VAL A 40 -2.14 4.87 -1.41
N ALA A 41 -3.36 4.83 -1.94
CA ALA A 41 -3.69 4.14 -3.17
C ALA A 41 -4.71 4.94 -3.97
N GLU A 42 -4.70 4.73 -5.28
CA GLU A 42 -5.61 5.33 -6.24
C GLU A 42 -6.57 4.25 -6.76
N ARG A 43 -7.83 4.61 -7.00
CA ARG A 43 -8.80 3.70 -7.62
C ARG A 43 -8.55 3.61 -9.12
N THR A 44 -8.47 2.39 -9.63
CA THR A 44 -8.34 2.13 -11.07
C THR A 44 -9.72 2.08 -11.74
N GLU A 45 -9.75 2.10 -13.07
CA GLU A 45 -10.96 1.94 -13.88
C GLU A 45 -11.49 0.48 -13.93
N VAL A 46 -10.79 -0.46 -13.29
CA VAL A 46 -11.22 -1.86 -13.20
C VAL A 46 -12.58 -1.94 -12.50
N ALA A 47 -13.53 -2.63 -13.12
CA ALA A 47 -14.88 -2.82 -12.57
C ALA A 47 -14.84 -3.51 -11.18
N ALA A 48 -15.80 -3.14 -10.34
CA ALA A 48 -15.95 -3.63 -8.98
C ALA A 48 -16.32 -5.12 -8.91
#